data_AF-A0A0M2GEJ4-F1
#
_entry.id   AF-A0A0M2GEJ4-F1
#
_cell.length_a   1.000
_cell.length_b   1.000
_cell.length_c   1.000
_cell.angle_alpha   90.00
_cell.angle_beta   90.00
_cell.angle_gamma   90.00
#
_symmetry.space_group_name_H-M   'P 1'
#
loop_
_entity.id
_entity.type
_entity.pdbx_description
1 polymer ?
#
loop_
_entity_poly.entity_id
_entity_poly.type
_entity_poly.pdbx_seq_one_letter_code
_entity_poly.pdbx_strand_id
1 'polypeptide(L)'
;MPKPDELIVDIAALVESGQSNQMSLTVVADGAVITGRLAPESVWRQRVSEVLTNSARLGEFSTVFDSPVKRDGPPTHLHFHVARILQGAVGIPETGGMYRVAIENVSAWTVGDFSYSDH
;
A
#
# COMPACT_ATOMS: atom_id res chain seq x y z
N MET A 1 -1.16 -6.79 22.51
CA MET A 1 -1.47 -6.15 21.20
C MET A 1 -2.70 -6.86 20.66
N PRO A 2 -3.69 -6.15 20.10
CA PRO A 2 -4.75 -6.83 19.36
C PRO A 2 -4.07 -7.60 18.21
N LYS A 3 -4.49 -8.85 18.00
CA LYS A 3 -4.03 -9.61 16.84
C LYS A 3 -4.51 -8.88 15.58
N PRO A 4 -3.71 -8.92 14.50
CA PRO A 4 -4.19 -8.42 13.22
C PRO A 4 -5.45 -9.18 12.84
N ASP A 5 -6.42 -8.48 12.28
CA ASP A 5 -7.64 -9.09 11.76
C ASP A 5 -7.25 -10.17 10.73
N GLU A 6 -7.65 -11.42 10.97
CA GLU A 6 -7.28 -12.53 10.08
C GLU A 6 -7.84 -12.31 8.67
N LEU A 7 -8.99 -11.62 8.53
CA LEU A 7 -9.61 -11.37 7.24
C LEU A 7 -8.80 -10.40 6.37
N ILE A 8 -8.20 -9.36 6.95
CA ILE A 8 -7.35 -8.44 6.19
C ILE A 8 -6.01 -9.10 5.79
N VAL A 9 -5.51 -10.01 6.62
CA VAL A 9 -4.33 -10.83 6.29
C VAL A 9 -4.63 -11.75 5.11
N ASP A 10 -5.80 -12.39 5.09
CA ASP A 10 -6.23 -13.26 3.99
C ASP A 10 -6.43 -12.47 2.69
N ILE A 11 -6.99 -11.26 2.75
CA ILE A 11 -7.09 -10.35 1.59
C ILE A 11 -5.68 -10.03 1.06
N ALA A 12 -4.73 -9.69 1.94
CA ALA A 12 -3.36 -9.42 1.53
C ALA A 12 -2.72 -10.65 0.87
N ALA A 13 -2.94 -11.84 1.42
CA ALA A 13 -2.41 -13.09 0.86
C ALA A 13 -2.99 -13.40 -0.53
N LEU A 14 -4.27 -13.12 -0.75
CA LEU A 14 -4.92 -13.24 -2.05
C LEU A 14 -4.37 -12.24 -3.07
N VAL A 15 -4.08 -11.00 -2.66
CA VAL A 15 -3.44 -10.01 -3.53
C VAL A 15 -2.05 -10.48 -3.95
N GLU A 16 -1.22 -10.94 -3.00
CA GLU A 16 0.14 -11.41 -3.27
C GLU A 16 0.15 -12.64 -4.22
N SER A 17 -0.74 -13.60 -3.97
CA SER A 17 -0.82 -14.85 -4.75
C SER A 17 -1.50 -14.68 -6.12
N GLY A 18 -2.54 -13.87 -6.20
CA GLY A 18 -3.39 -13.73 -7.40
C GLY A 18 -2.89 -12.70 -8.41
N GLN A 19 -1.88 -11.89 -8.07
CA GLN A 19 -1.39 -10.77 -8.91
C GLN A 19 -2.51 -9.78 -9.30
N SER A 20 -3.58 -9.71 -8.51
CA SER A 20 -4.68 -8.77 -8.75
C SER A 20 -4.39 -7.42 -8.11
N ASN A 21 -4.50 -6.36 -8.91
CA ASN A 21 -4.36 -4.97 -8.49
C ASN A 21 -5.70 -4.21 -8.50
N GLN A 22 -6.81 -4.95 -8.53
CA GLN A 22 -8.17 -4.39 -8.60
C GLN A 22 -8.82 -4.21 -7.24
N MET A 23 -8.21 -4.72 -6.17
CA MET A 23 -8.79 -4.64 -4.83
C MET A 23 -8.63 -3.22 -4.27
N SER A 24 -9.65 -2.38 -4.42
CA SER A 24 -9.74 -1.12 -3.70
C SER A 24 -10.05 -1.38 -2.23
N LEU A 25 -9.26 -0.76 -1.36
CA LEU A 25 -9.39 -0.87 0.08
C LEU A 25 -9.23 0.51 0.68
N THR A 26 -9.98 0.76 1.74
CA THR A 26 -9.72 1.88 2.63
C THR A 26 -9.38 1.36 4.01
N VAL A 27 -8.32 1.90 4.59
CA VAL A 27 -7.85 1.54 5.93
C VAL A 27 -7.74 2.78 6.81
N VAL A 28 -7.98 2.58 8.10
CA VAL A 28 -7.60 3.51 9.16
C VAL A 28 -6.35 2.94 9.81
N ALA A 29 -5.24 3.65 9.71
CA ALA A 29 -3.97 3.27 10.32
C ALA A 29 -3.27 4.50 10.87
N ASP A 30 -2.75 4.41 12.09
CA ASP A 30 -1.98 5.48 12.75
C ASP A 30 -2.67 6.87 12.73
N GLY A 31 -4.00 6.88 12.84
CA GLY A 31 -4.80 8.11 12.82
C GLY A 31 -5.03 8.72 11.43
N ALA A 32 -4.64 8.03 10.36
CA ALA A 32 -4.90 8.42 8.98
C ALA A 32 -5.90 7.48 8.30
N VAL A 33 -6.75 8.04 7.43
CA VAL A 33 -7.64 7.29 6.54
C VAL A 33 -6.99 7.24 5.15
N ILE A 34 -6.58 6.05 4.72
CA ILE A 34 -5.86 5.82 3.47
C ILE A 34 -6.75 4.98 2.56
N THR A 35 -7.06 5.50 1.37
CA THR A 35 -7.81 4.79 0.31
C THR A 35 -6.90 4.53 -0.87
N GLY A 36 -7.07 3.40 -1.56
CA GLY A 36 -6.42 3.13 -2.83
C GLY A 36 -6.53 1.66 -3.24
N ARG A 37 -5.77 1.27 -4.26
CA ARG A 37 -5.73 -0.12 -4.73
C ARG A 37 -4.58 -0.88 -4.13
N LEU A 38 -4.84 -2.07 -3.59
CA LEU A 38 -3.78 -2.99 -3.19
C LEU A 38 -3.07 -3.53 -4.43
N ALA A 39 -1.75 -3.73 -4.30
CA ALA A 39 -0.91 -4.38 -5.27
C ALA A 39 0.00 -5.41 -4.57
N PRO A 40 0.44 -6.47 -5.26
CA PRO A 40 1.50 -7.33 -4.76
C PRO A 40 2.76 -6.51 -4.44
N GLU A 41 3.53 -6.92 -3.43
CA GLU A 41 4.76 -6.22 -3.04
C GLU A 41 5.74 -6.11 -4.20
N SER A 42 5.89 -7.16 -5.01
CA SER A 42 6.77 -7.16 -6.18
C SER A 42 6.42 -6.06 -7.17
N VAL A 43 5.13 -5.93 -7.50
CA VAL A 43 4.60 -4.90 -8.40
C VAL A 43 4.75 -3.52 -7.77
N TRP A 44 4.45 -3.38 -6.49
CA TRP A 44 4.61 -2.13 -5.77
C TRP A 44 6.06 -1.65 -5.77
N ARG A 45 7.02 -2.54 -5.46
CA ARG A 45 8.46 -2.22 -5.46
C ARG A 45 8.94 -1.85 -6.87
N GLN A 46 8.52 -2.57 -7.90
CA GLN A 46 8.85 -2.21 -9.29
C GLN A 46 8.40 -0.78 -9.63
N ARG A 47 7.17 -0.41 -9.29
CA ARG A 47 6.65 0.95 -9.55
C ARG A 47 7.40 2.03 -8.77
N VAL A 48 7.78 1.75 -7.52
CA VAL A 48 8.64 2.67 -6.74
C VAL A 48 10.01 2.81 -7.42
N SER A 49 10.61 1.70 -7.87
CA SER A 49 11.88 1.71 -8.60
C SER A 49 11.83 2.56 -9.88
N GLU A 50 10.74 2.47 -10.65
CA GLU A 50 10.50 3.28 -11.85
C GLU A 50 10.45 4.79 -11.52
N VAL A 51 9.76 5.19 -10.45
CA VAL A 51 9.70 6.58 -10.02
C VAL A 51 11.08 7.09 -9.58
N LEU A 52 11.83 6.27 -8.82
CA LEU A 52 13.17 6.64 -8.33
C LEU A 52 14.18 6.76 -9.46
N THR A 53 14.17 5.83 -10.42
CA THR A 53 15.08 5.80 -11.57
C THR A 53 14.97 7.07 -12.42
N ASN A 54 13.75 7.62 -12.53
CA ASN A 54 13.50 8.84 -13.29
C ASN A 54 13.86 10.13 -12.52
N SER A 55 14.33 10.02 -11.27
CA SER A 55 14.73 11.17 -10.46
C SER A 55 16.20 11.54 -10.66
N ALA A 56 16.46 12.82 -10.94
CA ALA A 56 17.81 13.37 -11.08
C ALA A 56 18.67 13.26 -9.80
N ARG A 57 18.05 13.01 -8.64
CA ARG A 57 18.74 12.93 -7.34
C ARG A 57 18.60 11.59 -6.64
N LEU A 58 17.58 10.79 -6.97
CA LEU A 58 17.22 9.60 -6.22
C LEU A 58 17.46 8.29 -6.97
N GLY A 59 18.01 8.35 -8.19
CA GLY A 59 18.21 7.17 -9.04
C GLY A 59 19.01 6.04 -8.40
N GLU A 60 19.99 6.34 -7.55
CA GLU A 60 20.80 5.30 -6.87
C GLU A 60 19.98 4.37 -5.96
N PHE A 61 18.87 4.87 -5.41
CA PHE A 61 18.01 4.11 -4.49
C PHE A 61 17.09 3.11 -5.21
N SER A 62 16.91 3.21 -6.53
CA SER A 62 16.00 2.32 -7.27
C SER A 62 16.39 0.85 -7.14
N THR A 63 17.69 0.57 -7.11
CA THR A 63 18.26 -0.78 -6.99
C THR A 63 17.81 -1.55 -5.74
N VAL A 64 17.49 -0.85 -4.65
CA VAL A 64 16.95 -1.44 -3.41
C VAL A 64 15.58 -2.07 -3.65
N PHE A 65 14.81 -1.52 -4.59
CA PHE A 65 13.46 -1.97 -4.93
C PHE A 65 13.44 -3.05 -6.02
N ASP A 66 14.53 -3.23 -6.77
CA ASP A 66 14.64 -4.27 -7.81
C ASP A 66 15.02 -5.66 -7.26
N SER A 67 15.50 -5.74 -6.01
CA SER A 67 15.93 -7.01 -5.41
C SER A 67 14.75 -8.00 -5.28
N PRO A 68 14.89 -9.31 -5.55
CA PRO A 68 13.79 -10.27 -5.41
C PRO A 68 13.26 -10.34 -3.97
N VAL A 69 11.93 -10.33 -3.80
CA VAL A 69 11.32 -10.57 -2.48
C VAL A 69 11.04 -12.06 -2.35
N LYS A 70 11.74 -12.73 -1.43
CA LYS A 70 11.28 -14.00 -0.86
C LYS A 70 10.87 -13.71 0.58
N ARG A 71 9.59 -13.84 0.88
CA ARG A 71 9.09 -13.84 2.25
C ARG A 71 8.36 -15.15 2.49
N ASP A 72 8.85 -15.88 3.47
CA ASP A 72 8.15 -17.03 4.03
C ASP A 72 7.16 -16.51 5.09
N GLY A 73 5.93 -17.01 5.06
CA GLY A 73 4.88 -16.66 6.02
C GLY A 73 3.83 -15.67 5.51
N PRO A 74 2.87 -15.30 6.37
CA PRO A 74 1.76 -14.41 5.99
C PRO A 74 2.25 -12.98 5.70
N PRO A 75 1.55 -12.23 4.82
CA PRO A 75 1.86 -10.82 4.58
C PRO A 75 1.80 -10.02 5.88
N THR A 76 2.74 -9.08 6.03
CA THR A 76 2.81 -8.16 7.19
C THR A 76 2.43 -6.74 6.83
N HIS A 77 2.37 -6.43 5.53
CA HIS A 77 2.12 -5.08 5.03
C HIS A 77 1.12 -5.10 3.88
N LEU A 78 0.33 -4.03 3.79
CA LEU A 78 -0.46 -3.68 2.62
C LEU A 78 0.34 -2.71 1.76
N HIS A 79 0.32 -2.93 0.45
CA HIS A 79 1.01 -2.10 -0.52
C HIS A 79 -0.05 -1.43 -1.41
N PHE A 80 -0.25 -0.14 -1.19
CA PHE A 80 -1.19 0.66 -1.94
C PHE A 80 -0.53 1.34 -3.15
N HIS A 81 -1.29 1.43 -4.22
CA HIS A 81 -0.99 2.14 -5.46
C HIS A 81 -2.11 3.15 -5.77
N VAL A 82 -1.74 4.35 -6.22
CA VAL A 82 -2.65 5.53 -6.34
C VAL A 82 -3.37 5.87 -5.03
N ALA A 83 -2.72 5.64 -3.88
CA ALA A 83 -3.30 5.96 -2.59
C ALA A 83 -3.50 7.46 -2.38
N ARG A 84 -4.53 7.78 -1.61
CA ARG A 84 -4.85 9.12 -1.10
C ARG A 84 -5.10 9.03 0.39
N ILE A 85 -4.71 10.07 1.14
CA ILE A 85 -5.17 10.26 2.51
C ILE A 85 -6.40 11.17 2.47
N LEU A 86 -7.49 10.69 3.05
CA LEU A 86 -8.76 11.42 3.13
C LEU A 86 -8.85 12.25 4.41
N GLN A 87 -8.20 11.78 5.48
CA GLN A 87 -8.19 12.46 6.78
C GLN A 87 -6.92 12.05 7.54
N GLY A 88 -6.27 13.01 8.22
CA GLY A 88 -5.05 12.79 8.99
C GLY A 88 -4.12 14.01 8.94
N ALA A 89 -3.15 14.07 9.86
CA ALA A 89 -2.19 15.18 9.94
C ALA A 89 -0.94 14.98 9.05
N VAL A 90 -0.83 13.86 8.35
CA VAL A 90 0.34 13.48 7.56
C VAL A 90 0.08 13.81 6.09
N GLY A 91 0.90 14.70 5.50
CA GLY A 91 0.89 14.94 4.05
C GLY A 91 1.57 13.80 3.29
N ILE A 92 1.03 13.41 2.13
CA ILE A 92 1.66 12.44 1.22
C ILE A 92 2.34 13.22 0.09
N PRO A 93 3.51 12.76 -0.41
CA PRO A 93 4.02 13.19 -1.70
C PRO A 93 2.97 13.02 -2.81
N GLU A 94 2.72 14.05 -3.61
CA GLU A 94 1.78 13.98 -4.74
C GLU A 94 2.15 12.89 -5.76
N THR A 95 3.40 12.44 -5.76
CA THR A 95 3.93 11.52 -6.76
C THR A 95 3.65 10.05 -6.40
N GLY A 96 2.82 9.41 -7.22
CA GLY A 96 2.69 7.95 -7.33
C GLY A 96 1.69 7.29 -6.37
N GLY A 97 1.34 7.92 -5.25
CA GLY A 97 0.40 7.34 -4.28
C GLY A 97 0.84 5.95 -3.81
N MET A 98 2.14 5.74 -3.68
CA MET A 98 2.73 4.47 -3.28
C MET A 98 2.86 4.45 -1.77
N TYR A 99 1.97 3.73 -1.10
CA TYR A 99 1.95 3.69 0.36
C TYR A 99 2.11 2.27 0.87
N ARG A 100 2.82 2.11 1.99
CA ARG A 100 3.08 0.82 2.62
C ARG A 100 2.57 0.90 4.06
N VAL A 101 1.56 0.10 4.40
CA VAL A 101 0.89 0.12 5.72
C VAL A 101 1.20 -1.19 6.43
N ALA A 102 1.65 -1.12 7.69
CA ALA A 102 1.77 -2.31 8.51
C ALA A 102 0.37 -2.82 8.89
N ILE A 103 0.10 -4.11 8.65
CA ILE A 103 -1.22 -4.70 8.90
C ILE A 103 -1.57 -4.62 10.40
N GLU A 104 -0.57 -4.72 11.28
CA GLU A 104 -0.76 -4.60 12.74
C GLU A 104 -1.25 -3.22 13.20
N ASN A 105 -1.06 -2.17 12.38
CA ASN A 105 -1.50 -0.81 12.69
C ASN A 105 -2.90 -0.50 12.13
N VAL A 106 -3.52 -1.42 11.41
CA VAL A 106 -4.86 -1.21 10.86
C VAL A 106 -5.90 -1.37 11.96
N SER A 107 -6.53 -0.26 12.35
CA SER A 107 -7.56 -0.25 13.38
C SER A 107 -8.97 -0.47 12.83
N ALA A 108 -9.20 -0.16 11.56
CA ALA A 108 -10.46 -0.37 10.85
C ALA A 108 -10.22 -0.39 9.33
N TRP A 109 -11.08 -1.05 8.58
CA TRP A 109 -10.99 -1.10 7.12
C TRP A 109 -12.35 -1.36 6.45
N THR A 110 -12.45 -1.02 5.17
CA THR A 110 -13.60 -1.32 4.32
C THR A 110 -13.15 -1.57 2.88
N VAL A 111 -13.92 -2.37 2.14
CA VAL A 111 -13.72 -2.59 0.71
C VAL A 111 -14.26 -1.39 -0.07
N GLY A 112 -13.55 -1.00 -1.14
CA GLY A 112 -13.90 0.10 -2.02
C GLY A 112 -12.99 1.32 -1.88
N ASP A 113 -13.01 2.18 -2.90
CA ASP A 113 -12.43 3.52 -2.83
C ASP A 113 -13.48 4.51 -2.32
N PHE A 114 -13.05 5.44 -1.48
CA PHE A 114 -13.87 6.63 -1.22
C PHE A 114 -13.55 7.72 -2.23
N SER A 115 -14.61 8.30 -2.78
CA SER A 115 -14.58 9.60 -3.42
C SER A 115 -15.49 10.54 -2.65
N TYR A 116 -15.02 11.77 -2.42
CA TYR A 116 -15.93 12.86 -2.10
C TYR A 116 -16.55 13.31 -3.42
N SER A 117 -17.89 13.28 -3.50
CA SER A 117 -18.58 14.05 -4.52
C SER A 117 -18.53 15.52 -4.11
N ASP A 118 -17.88 16.36 -4.90
CA ASP A 118 -17.97 17.81 -4.73
C ASP A 118 -19.46 18.20 -4.82
N HIS A 119 -19.99 18.78 -3.74
CA HIS A 119 -21.25 19.51 -3.73
C HIS A 119 -20.96 21.01 -3.63
#